data_AF-A0AAQ3AT00-F1
#
_entry.id   AF-A0AAQ3AT00-F1
#
_cell.length_a   1.000
_cell.length_b   1.000
_cell.length_c   1.000
_cell.angle_alpha   90.00
_cell.angle_beta   90.00
_cell.angle_gamma   90.00
#
_symmetry.space_group_name_H-M   'P 1'
#
loop_
_entity.id
_entity.type
_entity.pdbx_description
1 polymer ?
#
loop_
_entity_poly.entity_id
_entity_poly.type
_entity_poly.pdbx_seq_one_letter_code
_entity_poly.pdbx_strand_id
1 'polypeptide(L)' 'MFALQNRYALSGSPLSRLEQYFPHPASTAAAEGTSAHALGEYKIHRVLGHKFKRPISDYQSDEMESYTDDYCAYVMEQ' A
#
# COMPACT_ATOMS: atom_id res chain seq x y z
N MET A 1 -23.36 -13.16 16.48
CA MET A 1 -23.19 -11.94 15.67
C MET A 1 -21.73 -11.86 15.26
N PHE A 2 -21.46 -12.05 13.96
CA PHE A 2 -20.26 -11.76 13.14
C PHE A 2 -18.84 -12.02 13.69
N ALA A 3 -18.13 -12.99 13.10
CA ALA A 3 -17.18 -12.76 11.99
C ALA A 3 -16.33 -14.04 11.75
N LEU A 4 -16.72 -14.82 10.74
CA LEU A 4 -15.89 -15.88 10.17
C LEU A 4 -14.80 -15.21 9.31
N GLN A 5 -13.69 -14.83 9.94
CA GLN A 5 -12.49 -14.46 9.19
C GLN A 5 -11.90 -15.75 8.59
N ASN A 6 -12.08 -15.89 7.29
CA ASN A 6 -11.76 -17.03 6.43
C ASN A 6 -10.29 -17.47 6.58
N ARG A 7 -9.98 -18.36 7.53
CA ARG A 7 -8.64 -18.93 7.77
C ARG A 7 -8.30 -20.14 6.89
N TYR A 8 -9.06 -20.39 5.84
CA TYR A 8 -8.94 -21.61 5.02
C TYR A 8 -8.15 -21.40 3.71
N ALA A 9 -7.77 -20.16 3.37
CA ALA A 9 -7.14 -19.86 2.08
C ALA A 9 -5.63 -20.20 2.00
N LEU A 10 -4.94 -20.40 3.13
CA LEU A 10 -3.47 -20.46 3.17
C LEU A 10 -2.86 -21.87 3.27
N SER A 11 -3.65 -22.94 3.39
CA SER A 11 -3.08 -24.29 3.63
C SER A 11 -3.52 -25.40 2.68
N GLY A 12 -4.47 -25.17 1.78
CA GLY A 12 -5.12 -26.27 1.04
C GLY A 12 -5.36 -26.07 -0.46
N SER A 13 -5.27 -24.86 -0.99
CA SER A 13 -5.53 -24.62 -2.42
C SER A 13 -4.28 -24.92 -3.24
N PRO A 14 -4.36 -25.71 -4.34
CA PRO A 14 -3.22 -26.00 -5.21
C PRO A 14 -2.46 -24.73 -5.65
N LEU A 15 -3.20 -23.63 -5.84
CA LEU A 15 -2.66 -22.31 -6.20
C LEU A 15 -1.75 -21.70 -5.12
N SER A 16 -2.15 -21.73 -3.84
CA SER A 16 -1.33 -21.21 -2.73
C SER A 16 0.01 -21.95 -2.57
N ARG A 17 0.01 -23.25 -2.88
CA ARG A 17 1.25 -24.06 -2.87
C ARG A 17 2.09 -23.80 -4.12
N LEU A 18 1.47 -23.45 -5.25
CA LEU A 18 2.16 -23.08 -6.48
C LEU A 18 2.99 -21.80 -6.29
N GLU A 19 2.43 -20.79 -5.62
CA GLU A 19 3.11 -19.52 -5.31
C GLU A 19 4.45 -19.72 -4.57
N GLN A 20 4.59 -20.79 -3.78
CA GLN A 20 5.84 -21.09 -3.07
C GLN A 20 6.99 -21.54 -4.00
N TYR A 21 6.66 -22.09 -5.17
CA TYR A 21 7.64 -22.56 -6.16
C TYR A 21 8.08 -21.47 -7.14
N PHE A 22 7.36 -20.35 -7.19
CA PHE A 22 7.67 -19.20 -8.05
C PHE A 22 7.90 -17.97 -7.16
N PRO A 23 9.13 -17.76 -6.65
CA PRO A 23 9.44 -16.52 -5.95
C PRO A 23 9.15 -15.34 -6.89
N HIS A 24 8.21 -14.50 -6.50
CA HIS A 24 7.93 -13.22 -7.15
C HIS A 24 8.72 -12.13 -6.45
N PRO A 25 9.98 -11.85 -6.85
CA PRO A 25 10.62 -10.63 -6.40
C PRO A 25 9.73 -9.46 -6.82
N ALA A 26 9.45 -8.55 -5.88
CA ALA A 26 8.73 -7.33 -6.22
C ALA A 26 9.45 -6.63 -7.36
N SER A 27 8.73 -6.34 -8.44
CA SER A 27 9.27 -5.51 -9.50
C SER A 27 9.54 -4.11 -8.98
N THR A 28 10.38 -3.34 -9.66
CA THR A 28 10.62 -1.94 -9.34
C THR A 28 9.31 -1.14 -9.31
N ALA A 29 8.42 -1.39 -10.27
CA ALA A 29 7.10 -0.77 -10.33
C ALA A 29 6.23 -1.13 -9.10
N ALA A 30 6.28 -2.38 -8.62
CA ALA A 30 5.56 -2.77 -7.41
C ALA A 30 6.13 -2.09 -6.15
N ALA A 31 7.46 -1.95 -6.07
CA ALA A 31 8.13 -1.25 -4.98
C ALA A 31 7.83 0.26 -4.97
N GLU A 32 7.81 0.88 -6.16
CA GLU A 32 7.43 2.28 -6.35
C GLU A 32 5.97 2.51 -5.96
N GLY A 33 5.04 1.67 -6.43
CA GLY A 33 3.63 1.76 -6.07
C GLY A 33 3.38 1.62 -4.56
N THR A 34 4.13 0.72 -3.91
CA THR A 34 4.08 0.57 -2.43
C THR A 34 4.57 1.84 -1.73
N SER A 35 5.63 2.47 -2.26
CA SER A 35 6.16 3.73 -1.72
C SER A 35 5.17 4.89 -1.88
N ALA A 36 4.57 5.03 -3.06
CA ALA A 36 3.55 6.04 -3.35
C ALA A 36 2.32 5.87 -2.44
N HIS A 37 1.87 4.63 -2.24
CA HIS A 37 0.74 4.33 -1.37
C HIS A 37 1.02 4.74 0.08
N ALA A 38 2.16 4.34 0.64
CA ALA A 38 2.55 4.71 2.00
C ALA A 38 2.67 6.23 2.20
N LEU A 39 3.18 6.94 1.19
CA LEU A 39 3.27 8.41 1.21
C LEU A 39 1.88 9.05 1.18
N GLY A 40 0.97 8.58 0.32
CA GLY A 40 -0.41 9.05 0.25
C GLY A 40 -1.17 8.85 1.56
N GLU A 41 -1.08 7.66 2.17
CA GLU A 41 -1.66 7.38 3.48
C GLU A 41 -1.12 8.33 4.56
N TYR A 42 0.19 8.57 4.58
CA TYR A 42 0.80 9.52 5.49
C TYR A 42 0.23 10.94 5.32
N LYS A 43 0.06 11.40 4.08
CA LYS A 43 -0.50 12.74 3.77
C LYS A 43 -1.93 12.87 4.26
N ILE A 44 -2.78 11.88 3.99
CA ILE A 44 -4.16 11.81 4.47
C ILE A 44 -4.20 11.90 6.00
N HIS A 45 -3.43 11.05 6.67
CA HIS A 45 -3.38 11.06 8.13
C HIS A 45 -2.87 12.38 8.71
N ARG A 46 -1.90 13.01 8.05
CA ARG A 46 -1.38 14.32 8.45
C ARG A 46 -2.48 15.40 8.37
N VAL A 47 -3.27 15.40 7.31
CA VAL A 47 -4.41 16.35 7.15
C VAL A 47 -5.47 16.11 8.22
N LEU A 48 -5.70 14.86 8.62
CA LEU A 48 -6.60 14.51 9.72
C LEU A 48 -6.03 14.85 11.12
N GLY A 49 -4.84 15.44 11.20
CA GLY A 49 -4.21 15.83 12.47
C GLY A 49 -3.54 14.67 13.22
N HIS A 50 -3.45 13.47 12.62
CA HIS A 50 -2.73 12.36 13.21
C HIS A 50 -1.22 12.53 13.03
N LYS A 51 -0.46 12.08 14.02
CA LYS A 51 1.01 12.14 13.99
C LYS A 51 1.58 10.78 13.60
N PHE A 52 1.94 10.65 12.33
CA PHE A 52 2.69 9.49 11.83
C PHE A 52 4.10 9.90 11.42
N LYS A 53 5.01 8.93 11.39
CA LYS A 53 6.34 9.13 10.82
C LYS A 53 6.21 9.14 9.29
N ARG A 54 6.76 10.15 8.64
CA ARG A 54 6.83 10.19 7.18
C ARG A 54 7.64 8.99 6.66
N PRO A 55 7.11 8.18 5.74
CA PRO A 55 7.89 7.13 5.11
C PRO A 55 9.03 7.73 4.28
N ILE A 56 10.17 7.04 4.24
CA ILE A 56 11.31 7.44 3.41
C ILE A 56 11.60 6.28 2.47
N SER A 57 11.71 6.57 1.18
CA SER A 57 12.00 5.63 0.12
C SER A 57 12.85 6.31 -0.95
N ASP A 58 13.72 5.55 -1.61
CA ASP A 58 14.54 6.00 -2.74
C ASP A 58 13.68 6.28 -4.00
N TYR A 59 12.44 5.80 -4.01
CA TYR A 59 11.47 6.05 -5.08
C TYR A 59 10.72 7.38 -4.95
N GLN A 60 10.92 8.12 -3.85
CA GLN A 60 10.26 9.43 -3.69
C GLN A 60 10.85 10.44 -4.68
N SER A 61 10.02 10.90 -5.61
CA SER A 61 10.30 11.95 -6.58
C SER A 61 9.31 13.09 -6.41
N ASP A 62 9.63 14.25 -6.98
CA ASP A 62 8.72 15.41 -6.98
C ASP A 62 7.39 15.08 -7.69
N GLU A 63 7.41 14.22 -8.72
CA GLU A 63 6.21 13.73 -9.40
C GLU A 63 5.34 12.88 -8.46
N MET A 64 5.95 11.96 -7.71
CA MET A 64 5.24 11.14 -6.72
C MET A 64 4.62 12.01 -5.62
N GLU A 65 5.31 13.07 -5.18
CA GLU A 65 4.76 14.04 -4.24
C GLU A 65 3.50 14.71 -4.81
N SER A 66 3.57 15.23 -6.04
CA SER A 66 2.42 15.87 -6.70
C SER A 66 1.23 14.92 -6.82
N TYR A 67 1.44 13.70 -7.31
CA TYR A 67 0.34 12.75 -7.48
C TYR A 67 -0.29 12.32 -6.14
N THR A 68 0.53 12.18 -5.10
CA THR A 68 0.01 11.84 -3.77
C THR A 68 -0.65 13.02 -3.08
N ASP A 69 -0.28 14.27 -3.40
CA ASP A 69 -0.99 15.47 -2.97
C ASP A 69 -2.36 15.57 -3.65
N ASP A 70 -2.43 15.37 -4.97
CA ASP A 70 -3.68 15.36 -5.74
C ASP A 70 -4.62 14.26 -5.24
N TYR A 71 -4.09 13.06 -5.00
CA TYR A 71 -4.85 11.96 -4.41
C TYR A 71 -5.38 12.32 -3.01
N CYS A 72 -4.54 12.92 -2.16
CA CYS A 72 -4.95 13.35 -0.83
C CYS A 72 -6.06 14.41 -0.90
N ALA A 73 -5.95 15.38 -1.82
CA ALA A 73 -6.97 16.40 -2.04
C ALA A 73 -8.30 15.76 -2.48
N TYR A 74 -8.27 14.86 -3.47
CA TYR A 74 -9.46 14.14 -3.92
C TYR A 74 -10.15 13.38 -2.78
N VAL A 75 -9.39 12.65 -1.94
CA VAL A 75 -9.96 11.90 -0.82
C VAL A 75 -10.60 12.80 0.23
N MET A 76 -10.09 14.02 0.43
CA MET A 76 -10.64 14.97 1.40
C MET A 76 -11.89 15.70 0.89
N GLU A 77 -12.16 15.64 -0.41
CA GLU A 77 -13.34 16.24 -1.04
C GLU A 77 -14.55 15.29 -1.10
N GLN A 78 -14.38 13.99 -0.81
CA GLN A 78 -15.46 12.98 -0.76
C GLN A 78 -16.00 12.77 0.65
#